data_AF-A0A2V7H8K8-F1
#
_entry.id   AF-A0A2V7H8K8-F1
#
_cell.length_a   1.000
_cell.length_b   1.000
_cell.length_c   1.000
_cell.angle_alpha   90.00
_cell.angle_beta   90.00
_cell.angle_gamma   90.00
#
_symmetry.space_group_name_H-M   'P 1'
#
loop_
_entity.id
_entity.type
_entity.pdbx_description
1 polymer ?
#
loop_
_entity_poly.entity_id
_entity_poly.type
_entity_poly.pdbx_seq_one_letter_code
_entity_poly.pdbx_strand_id
1 'polypeptide(L)' 'AGVGFSVEPGIYLPGRFGVRSEVNVFLNKTGPEVTPAAPQTDLLLV' A
#
# COMPACT_ATOMS: atom_id res chain seq x y z
N ALA A 1 14.37 5.15 13.34
CA ALA A 1 13.50 3.97 13.53
C ALA A 1 12.27 4.41 14.31
N GLY A 2 11.07 3.96 13.93
CA GLY A 2 9.82 4.31 14.62
C GLY A 2 8.77 5.02 13.76
N VAL A 3 8.95 5.10 12.44
CA VAL A 3 7.97 5.75 11.54
C VAL A 3 7.18 4.68 10.81
N GLY A 4 5.85 4.78 10.88
CA GLY A 4 4.92 4.01 10.07
C GLY A 4 4.31 4.89 8.97
N PHE A 5 4.19 4.37 7.76
CA PHE A 5 3.55 5.05 6.62
C PHE A 5 3.00 4.05 5.61
N SER A 6 2.10 4.52 4.75
CA SER A 6 1.58 3.78 3.61
C SER A 6 2.46 3.98 2.37
N VAL A 7 2.56 2.93 1.55
CA VAL A 7 2.99 3.05 0.15
C VAL A 7 1.79 2.69 -0.70
N GLU A 8 1.20 3.70 -1.34
CA GLU A 8 -0.15 3.59 -1.92
C GLU A 8 -0.28 4.16 -3.36
N PRO A 9 0.44 3.62 -4.35
CA PRO A 9 0.30 4.07 -5.74
C PRO A 9 -1.11 3.85 -6.28
N GLY A 10 -1.60 4.85 -7.04
CA GLY A 10 -2.92 4.81 -7.65
C GLY A 10 -2.92 5.25 -9.11
N ILE A 11 -3.81 4.65 -9.90
CA ILE A 11 -4.14 5.04 -11.27
C ILE A 11 -5.60 5.49 -11.28
N TYR A 12 -5.86 6.67 -11.83
CA TYR A 12 -7.19 7.27 -11.85
C TYR A 12 -7.58 7.64 -13.27
N LEU A 13 -8.75 7.17 -13.71
CA LEU A 13 -9.36 7.53 -14.99
C LEU A 13 -10.66 8.31 -14.71
N PRO A 14 -10.64 9.65 -14.83
CA PRO A 14 -11.77 10.50 -14.47
C PRO A 14 -13.08 10.10 -15.17
N GLY A 15 -14.17 10.09 -14.41
CA GLY A 15 -15.49 9.67 -14.89
C GLY A 15 -15.63 8.19 -15.22
N ARG A 16 -14.60 7.36 -14.92
CA ARG A 16 -14.64 5.90 -15.07
C ARG A 16 -14.32 5.20 -13.76
N PHE A 17 -13.05 4.99 -13.46
CA PHE A 17 -12.63 4.22 -12.30
C PHE A 17 -11.27 4.70 -11.76
N GLY A 18 -10.97 4.31 -10.52
CA GLY A 18 -9.63 4.40 -9.95
C GLY A 18 -9.24 3.07 -9.34
N VAL A 19 -7.95 2.78 -9.32
CA VAL A 19 -7.37 1.63 -8.62
C VAL A 19 -6.21 2.15 -7.77
N ARG A 20 -6.14 1.68 -6.53
CA ARG A 20 -5.00 1.92 -5.63
C ARG A 20 -4.59 0.59 -5.02
N SER A 21 -3.28 0.34 -4.98
CA SER A 21 -2.70 -0.75 -4.20
C SER A 21 -1.99 -0.12 -3.02
N GLU A 22 -2.17 -0.66 -1.82
CA GLU A 22 -1.62 -0.10 -0.59
C GLU A 22 -0.98 -1.17 0.26
N VAL A 23 0.20 -0.87 0.80
CA VAL A 23 0.86 -1.65 1.86
C VAL A 23 1.35 -0.71 2.95
N ASN A 24 1.44 -1.21 4.17
CA ASN A 24 1.98 -0.47 5.30
C ASN A 24 3.45 -0.81 5.50
N VAL A 25 4.25 0.21 5.80
CA VAL A 25 5.68 0.09 6.03
C VAL A 25 6.03 0.65 7.40
N PHE A 26 6.82 -0.09 8.17
CA PHE A 26 7.45 0.36 9.40
C PHE A 26 8.97 0.45 9.23
N LEU A 27 9.56 1.63 9.40
CA LEU A 27 11.01 1.79 9.39
C LEU A 27 11.60 1.50 10.76
N ASN A 28 12.23 0.33 10.90
CA ASN A 28 12.95 -0.09 12.10
C ASN A 28 14.45 0.29 11.99
N LYS A 29 15.30 -0.25 12.86
CA LYS A 29 16.75 0.06 12.86
C LYS A 29 17.54 -0.67 11.77
N THR A 30 17.00 -1.75 11.22
CA THR A 30 17.63 -2.61 10.21
C THR A 30 17.07 -2.40 8.80
N GLY A 31 15.91 -1.74 8.66
CA GLY A 31 15.32 -1.40 7.38
C GLY A 31 13.79 -1.26 7.43
N PRO A 32 13.13 -1.20 6.26
CA PRO A 32 11.67 -1.26 6.16
C PRO A 32 11.17 -2.68 6.42
N GLU A 33 10.12 -2.78 7.24
CA GLU A 33 9.29 -3.96 7.39
C GLU A 33 7.94 -3.69 6.72
N VAL A 34 7.56 -4.55 5.77
CA VAL A 34 6.33 -4.38 4.98
C VAL A 34 5.25 -5.30 5.52
N THR A 35 4.04 -4.77 5.67
CA THR A 35 2.84 -5.50 6.06
C THR A 35 1.68 -5.17 5.11
N PRO A 36 0.94 -6.18 4.60
CA PRO A 36 1.11 -7.62 4.81
C PRO A 36 2.38 -8.20 4.14
N ALA A 37 2.80 -9.40 4.59
CA ALA A 37 4.00 -10.08 4.06
C ALA A 37 3.83 -10.55 2.60
N ALA A 38 2.59 -10.75 2.16
CA ALA A 38 2.24 -11.05 0.78
C ALA A 38 1.34 -9.94 0.23
N PRO A 39 1.53 -9.48 -1.02
CA PRO A 39 0.65 -8.49 -1.64
C PRO A 39 -0.78 -9.01 -1.74
N GLN A 40 -1.75 -8.13 -1.54
CA GLN A 40 -3.15 -8.42 -1.89
C GLN A 40 -3.27 -8.56 -3.42
N THR A 41 -3.86 -9.65 -3.88
CA THR A 41 -4.09 -9.92 -5.31
C THR A 41 -5.55 -9.74 -5.71
N ASP A 42 -6.46 -9.75 -4.75
CA ASP A 42 -7.89 -9.64 -5.00
C ASP A 42 -8.33 -8.17 -5.08
N LEU A 43 -9.30 -7.91 -5.95
CA LEU A 43 -9.97 -6.61 -6.01
C LEU A 43 -11.09 -6.57 -4.98
N LEU A 44 -10.98 -5.65 -4.03
CA LEU A 44 -12.04 -5.29 -3.13
C LEU A 44 -12.79 -4.10 -3.73
N LEU A 45 -14.06 -4.30 -4.07
CA LEU A 45 -14.93 -3.23 -4.56
C LEU A 45 -15.51 -2.48 -3.35
N VAL A 46 -15.28 -1.17 -3.31
CA VAL A 46 -15.73 -0.27 -2.23
C VAL A 46 -16.66 0.80 -2.79
#